data_AF-A0A8J4H9A1-F1
#
_entry.id   AF-A0A8J4H9A1-F1
#
_cell.length_a   1.000
_cell.length_b   1.000
_cell.length_c   1.000
_cell.angle_alpha   90.00
_cell.angle_beta   90.00
_cell.angle_gamma   90.00
#
_symmetry.space_group_name_H-M   'P 1'
#
loop_
_entity.id
_entity.type
_entity.pdbx_description
1 polymer ?
#
loop_
_entity_poly.entity_id
_entity_poly.type
_entity_poly.pdbx_seq_one_letter_code
_entity_poly.pdbx_strand_id
1 'polypeptide(L)'
;MACPDCGAFFLAPHPAPGQRARCPRCRAVLWAGHPRGAGLALPLALAALPLLPLAFLEPLLQISLLGQRVSASLITGPLLLDENGWQALAALVVLTACLLPVARLLGLIAVLAALRRPRPRPHPLWRAILRGSERLRPFAMVEVYLLGLFVAYSKLIDLARVHVELAAYALAALMLVMAVIDQLVDPRALWKALAGAHPPPPGAPKPPPATQLIGCTSCGLVSQAREGNLCPRCFSRLARRKKRSLARTLALVIAAFVLYIPANLLPVMTVDYYGQGTPNTILSGVAELASTGMWPLAVLVFFASITVPVLKLAGLVLLMVSARRGWAGRLHDRTRLYRLIDAIGRWSMIDVFMISILVGLVRLGLLASVHPEAGAVAFAAVVVLTLFAAESFDPRLMWDTARRSPRPLPPGGGEAAP
;
A
#
# COMPACT_ATOMS: atom_id res chain seq x y z
N MET A 1 4.46 -5.46 24.33
CA MET A 1 4.40 -5.24 22.86
C MET A 1 5.58 -4.38 22.40
N ALA A 2 5.92 -4.42 21.10
CA ALA A 2 6.98 -3.59 20.51
C ALA A 2 6.39 -2.56 19.53
N CYS A 3 6.87 -1.31 19.59
CA CYS A 3 6.53 -0.29 18.62
C CYS A 3 7.26 -0.54 17.28
N PRO A 4 6.55 -0.61 16.13
CA PRO A 4 7.18 -0.83 14.83
C PRO A 4 8.07 0.35 14.40
N ASP A 5 7.76 1.58 14.82
CA ASP A 5 8.46 2.79 14.38
C ASP A 5 9.72 3.08 15.20
N CYS A 6 9.62 3.11 16.53
CA CYS A 6 10.73 3.49 17.42
C CYS A 6 11.40 2.31 18.13
N GLY A 7 10.82 1.10 18.03
CA GLY A 7 11.36 -0.12 18.61
C GLY A 7 11.27 -0.21 20.14
N ALA A 8 10.60 0.74 20.81
CA ALA A 8 10.43 0.69 22.25
C ALA A 8 9.45 -0.42 22.67
N PHE A 9 9.76 -1.07 23.79
CA PHE A 9 8.95 -2.11 24.39
C PHE A 9 8.10 -1.54 25.52
N PHE A 10 6.84 -1.93 25.57
CA PHE A 10 5.90 -1.51 26.60
C PHE A 10 5.06 -2.69 27.06
N LEU A 11 4.77 -2.77 28.36
CA LEU A 11 3.58 -3.47 28.84
C LEU A 11 2.41 -2.53 28.52
N ALA A 12 1.69 -2.81 27.44
CA ALA A 12 0.48 -2.07 27.16
C ALA A 12 -0.69 -2.79 27.85
N PRO A 13 -1.51 -2.07 28.65
CA PRO A 13 -2.79 -2.61 29.07
C PRO A 13 -3.63 -2.91 27.84
N HIS A 14 -4.48 -3.94 27.92
CA HIS A 14 -5.48 -4.17 26.90
C HIS A 14 -6.42 -2.96 26.91
N PRO A 15 -6.46 -2.13 25.84
CA PRO A 15 -7.31 -0.94 25.84
C PRO A 15 -8.78 -1.36 25.96
N ALA A 16 -9.57 -0.51 26.62
CA ALA A 16 -11.01 -0.70 26.69
C ALA A 16 -11.63 -0.71 25.27
N PRO A 17 -12.82 -1.33 25.09
CA PRO A 17 -13.58 -1.25 23.84
C PRO A 17 -13.59 0.15 23.23
N GLY A 18 -13.16 0.29 21.97
CA GLY A 18 -13.18 1.56 21.24
C GLY A 18 -11.98 2.50 21.47
N GLN A 19 -11.08 2.21 22.41
CA GLN A 19 -9.89 3.05 22.65
C GLN A 19 -8.69 2.64 21.80
N ARG A 20 -7.92 3.62 21.32
CA ARG A 20 -6.67 3.38 20.57
C ARG A 20 -5.46 3.51 21.48
N ALA A 21 -4.60 2.49 21.51
CA ALA A 21 -3.33 2.59 22.22
C ALA A 21 -2.27 3.28 21.35
N ARG A 22 -1.62 4.32 21.85
CA ARG A 22 -0.52 5.02 21.16
C ARG A 22 0.80 4.79 21.88
N CYS A 23 1.89 4.77 21.12
CA CYS A 23 3.24 4.68 21.68
C CYS A 23 3.60 5.99 22.39
N PRO A 24 4.01 5.97 23.67
CA PRO A 24 4.35 7.20 24.40
C PRO A 24 5.59 7.90 23.84
N ARG A 25 6.45 7.18 23.11
CA ARG A 25 7.71 7.72 22.57
C ARG A 25 7.60 8.37 21.20
N CYS A 26 6.77 7.83 20.30
CA CYS A 26 6.67 8.30 18.91
C CYS A 26 5.23 8.52 18.45
N ARG A 27 4.26 8.37 19.36
CA ARG A 27 2.81 8.48 19.10
C ARG A 27 2.29 7.57 17.98
N ALA A 28 2.99 6.48 17.65
CA ALA A 28 2.53 5.46 16.71
C ALA A 28 1.28 4.78 17.26
N VAL A 29 0.27 4.52 16.43
CA VAL A 29 -0.89 3.72 16.84
C VAL A 29 -0.42 2.26 16.97
N LEU A 30 -0.52 1.72 18.18
CA LEU A 30 -0.06 0.38 18.54
C LEU A 30 -1.20 -0.65 18.54
N TRP A 31 -2.43 -0.20 18.80
CA TRP A 31 -3.63 -1.02 18.80
C TRP A 31 -4.82 -0.14 18.39
N ALA A 32 -5.64 -0.65 17.46
CA ALA A 32 -6.80 0.04 16.91
C ALA A 32 -7.91 -0.95 16.52
N GLY A 33 -8.12 -2.00 17.33
CA GLY A 33 -9.12 -3.02 17.03
C GLY A 33 -10.48 -2.74 17.69
N HIS A 34 -11.54 -3.36 17.19
CA HIS A 34 -12.82 -3.40 17.88
C HIS A 34 -12.99 -4.76 18.60
N PRO A 35 -13.51 -4.82 19.84
CA PRO A 35 -13.66 -6.09 20.57
C PRO A 35 -14.56 -7.12 19.88
N ARG A 36 -15.52 -6.67 19.06
CA ARG A 36 -16.35 -7.53 18.19
C ARG A 36 -15.86 -7.58 16.73
N GLY A 37 -14.70 -6.97 16.43
CA GLY A 37 -14.22 -6.74 15.07
C GLY A 37 -14.07 -8.03 14.25
N ALA A 38 -13.49 -9.08 14.83
CA ALA A 38 -13.37 -10.38 14.17
C ALA A 38 -14.73 -11.06 13.91
N GLY A 39 -15.72 -10.82 14.78
CA GLY A 39 -17.08 -11.36 14.63
C GLY A 39 -17.84 -10.71 13.48
N LEU A 40 -17.73 -9.38 13.32
CA LEU A 40 -18.34 -8.60 12.25
C LEU A 40 -17.58 -8.67 10.92
N ALA A 41 -16.27 -8.94 10.94
CA ALA A 41 -15.45 -8.98 9.74
C ALA A 41 -15.79 -10.15 8.82
N LEU A 42 -16.14 -11.34 9.34
CA LEU A 42 -16.46 -12.48 8.48
C LEU A 42 -17.72 -12.26 7.62
N PRO A 43 -18.89 -11.87 8.17
CA PRO A 43 -20.09 -11.68 7.35
C PRO A 43 -19.89 -10.56 6.35
N LEU A 44 -19.16 -9.51 6.72
CA LEU A 44 -18.81 -8.42 5.81
C LEU A 44 -17.89 -8.91 4.66
N ALA A 45 -16.88 -9.73 4.98
CA ALA A 45 -15.99 -10.32 3.96
C ALA A 45 -16.73 -11.31 3.05
N LEU A 46 -17.68 -12.08 3.58
CA LEU A 46 -18.55 -12.95 2.77
C LEU A 46 -19.50 -12.15 1.87
N ALA A 47 -20.03 -11.01 2.36
CA ALA A 47 -20.86 -10.10 1.57
C ALA A 47 -20.11 -9.42 0.43
N ALA A 48 -18.78 -9.30 0.52
CA ALA A 48 -17.94 -8.82 -0.59
C ALA A 48 -17.67 -9.86 -1.68
N LEU A 49 -17.87 -11.16 -1.40
CA LEU A 49 -17.62 -12.22 -2.37
C LEU A 49 -18.45 -12.10 -3.67
N PRO A 50 -19.77 -11.81 -3.64
CA PRO A 50 -20.54 -11.59 -4.88
C PRO A 50 -20.19 -10.29 -5.62
N LEU A 51 -19.56 -9.31 -4.96
CA LEU A 51 -19.10 -8.08 -5.63
C LEU A 51 -17.92 -8.34 -6.57
N LEU A 52 -17.12 -9.39 -6.31
CA LEU A 52 -15.98 -9.75 -7.15
C LEU A 52 -16.38 -10.14 -8.58
N PRO A 53 -17.23 -11.16 -8.83
CA PRO A 53 -17.62 -11.51 -10.19
C PRO A 53 -18.31 -10.33 -10.88
N LEU A 54 -19.12 -9.55 -10.17
CA LEU A 54 -19.75 -8.35 -10.71
C LEU A 54 -18.73 -7.30 -11.17
N ALA A 55 -17.68 -7.06 -10.41
CA ALA A 55 -16.63 -6.11 -10.78
C ALA A 55 -15.70 -6.62 -11.90
N PHE A 56 -15.57 -7.94 -12.07
CA PHE A 56 -14.65 -8.56 -13.04
C PHE A 56 -15.29 -8.87 -14.39
N LEU A 57 -16.58 -9.21 -14.41
CA LEU A 57 -17.27 -9.71 -15.61
C LEU A 57 -18.03 -8.59 -16.34
N GLU A 58 -18.51 -7.58 -15.61
CA GLU A 58 -19.26 -6.47 -16.20
C GLU A 58 -18.34 -5.29 -16.57
N PRO A 59 -18.73 -4.47 -17.55
CA PRO A 59 -17.99 -3.25 -17.89
C PRO A 59 -18.04 -2.24 -16.75
N LEU A 60 -16.96 -1.47 -16.59
CA LEU A 60 -16.84 -0.36 -15.63
C LEU A 60 -17.39 0.95 -16.19
N LEU A 61 -17.06 1.21 -17.46
CA LEU A 61 -17.44 2.41 -18.18
C LEU A 61 -17.89 2.03 -19.58
N GLN A 62 -18.92 2.72 -20.06
CA GLN A 62 -19.37 2.63 -21.44
C GLN A 62 -19.37 4.02 -22.07
N ILE A 63 -18.72 4.14 -23.22
CA ILE A 63 -18.68 5.36 -24.02
C ILE A 63 -19.56 5.15 -25.25
N SER A 64 -20.32 6.18 -25.61
CA SER A 64 -21.07 6.21 -26.88
C SER A 64 -20.45 7.26 -27.80
N LEU A 65 -19.82 6.80 -28.88
CA LEU A 65 -19.22 7.63 -29.92
C LEU A 65 -19.84 7.24 -31.25
N LEU A 66 -20.42 8.21 -31.97
CA LEU A 66 -20.97 8.00 -33.33
C LEU A 66 -21.96 6.82 -33.42
N GLY A 67 -22.74 6.58 -32.36
CA GLY A 67 -23.71 5.48 -32.29
C GLY A 67 -23.14 4.11 -31.93
N GLN A 68 -21.81 3.94 -31.88
CA GLN A 68 -21.18 2.73 -31.37
C GLN A 68 -20.96 2.82 -29.86
N ARG A 69 -21.16 1.68 -29.17
CA ARG A 69 -20.97 1.53 -27.74
C ARG A 69 -19.66 0.80 -27.48
N VAL A 70 -18.78 1.50 -26.77
CA VAL A 70 -17.45 1.04 -26.39
C VAL A 70 -17.46 0.79 -24.90
N SER A 71 -17.17 -0.44 -24.48
CA SER A 71 -17.19 -0.81 -23.08
C SER A 71 -15.79 -1.16 -22.59
N ALA A 72 -15.36 -0.60 -21.46
CA ALA A 72 -14.13 -1.01 -20.79
C ALA A 72 -14.45 -1.70 -19.47
N SER A 73 -13.94 -2.92 -19.32
CA SER A 73 -13.93 -3.67 -18.07
C SER A 73 -12.61 -3.49 -17.32
N LEU A 74 -12.53 -4.07 -16.12
CA LEU A 74 -11.30 -4.15 -15.32
C LEU A 74 -10.13 -4.82 -16.07
N ILE A 75 -10.43 -5.71 -17.01
CA ILE A 75 -9.46 -6.54 -17.72
C ILE A 75 -9.14 -6.00 -19.13
N THR A 76 -10.05 -5.22 -19.73
CA THR A 76 -9.86 -4.67 -21.08
C THR A 76 -8.56 -3.87 -21.19
N GLY A 77 -8.28 -2.99 -20.22
CA GLY A 77 -7.06 -2.17 -20.22
C GLY A 77 -5.77 -3.01 -20.26
N PRO A 78 -5.56 -3.91 -19.29
CA PRO A 78 -4.39 -4.80 -19.28
C PRO A 78 -4.26 -5.68 -20.52
N LEU A 79 -5.36 -6.20 -21.07
CA LEU A 79 -5.32 -6.98 -22.32
C LEU A 79 -4.74 -6.14 -23.48
N LEU A 80 -5.23 -4.91 -23.65
CA LEU A 80 -4.71 -4.04 -24.71
C LEU A 80 -3.26 -3.59 -24.43
N LEU A 81 -2.85 -3.45 -23.18
CA LEU A 81 -1.43 -3.21 -22.85
C LEU A 81 -0.54 -4.39 -23.31
N ASP A 82 -1.01 -5.62 -23.09
CA ASP A 82 -0.28 -6.84 -23.49
C ASP A 82 -0.17 -6.96 -25.01
N GLU A 83 -1.27 -6.73 -25.73
CA GLU A 83 -1.29 -6.71 -27.21
C GLU A 83 -0.36 -5.64 -27.81
N ASN A 84 -0.16 -4.52 -27.11
CA ASN A 84 0.76 -3.45 -27.52
C ASN A 84 2.21 -3.71 -27.09
N GLY A 85 2.54 -4.90 -26.58
CA GLY A 85 3.90 -5.29 -26.19
C GLY A 85 4.32 -4.86 -24.77
N TRP A 86 3.42 -4.25 -23.99
CA TRP A 86 3.70 -3.73 -22.65
C TRP A 86 3.30 -4.72 -21.54
N GLN A 87 3.72 -5.97 -21.69
CA GLN A 87 3.37 -7.10 -20.82
C GLN A 87 3.67 -6.83 -19.33
N ALA A 88 4.77 -6.13 -19.04
CA ALA A 88 5.15 -5.77 -17.67
C ALA A 88 4.11 -4.85 -16.99
N LEU A 89 3.55 -3.88 -17.73
CA LEU A 89 2.49 -3.00 -17.22
C LEU A 89 1.18 -3.78 -17.08
N ALA A 90 0.81 -4.58 -18.08
CA ALA A 90 -0.37 -5.44 -18.03
C ALA A 90 -0.35 -6.35 -16.79
N ALA A 91 0.77 -7.07 -16.59
CA ALA A 91 0.96 -7.95 -15.44
C ALA A 91 0.91 -7.19 -14.10
N LEU A 92 1.53 -6.01 -14.03
CA LEU A 92 1.50 -5.17 -12.82
C LEU A 92 0.06 -4.77 -12.47
N VAL A 93 -0.73 -4.32 -13.45
CA VAL A 93 -2.12 -3.90 -13.24
C VAL A 93 -2.99 -5.09 -12.84
N VAL A 94 -2.95 -6.20 -13.57
CA VAL A 94 -3.71 -7.42 -13.24
C VAL A 94 -3.34 -7.94 -11.85
N LEU A 95 -2.05 -7.97 -11.52
CA LEU A 95 -1.60 -8.43 -10.22
C LEU A 95 -2.17 -7.56 -9.10
N THR A 96 -2.05 -6.24 -9.20
CA THR A 96 -2.32 -5.31 -8.08
C THR A 96 -3.77 -4.85 -7.97
N ALA A 97 -4.49 -4.76 -9.09
CA ALA A 97 -5.91 -4.39 -9.13
C ALA A 97 -6.84 -5.60 -9.03
N CYS A 98 -6.40 -6.79 -9.48
CA CYS A 98 -7.26 -7.96 -9.56
C CYS A 98 -6.82 -9.09 -8.62
N LEU A 99 -5.64 -9.69 -8.87
CA LEU A 99 -5.24 -10.94 -8.21
C LEU A 99 -4.93 -10.78 -6.72
N LEU A 100 -4.17 -9.74 -6.34
CA LEU A 100 -3.75 -9.52 -4.95
C LEU A 100 -4.91 -9.12 -4.01
N PRO A 101 -5.85 -8.24 -4.40
CA PRO A 101 -7.06 -7.98 -3.63
C PRO A 101 -7.90 -9.23 -3.40
N VAL A 102 -8.13 -10.04 -4.44
CA VAL A 102 -8.88 -11.30 -4.34
C VAL A 102 -8.17 -12.28 -3.41
N ALA A 103 -6.88 -12.51 -3.61
CA ALA A 103 -6.09 -13.40 -2.77
C ALA A 103 -6.08 -12.96 -1.29
N ARG A 104 -6.00 -11.64 -1.05
CA ARG A 104 -6.10 -11.07 0.30
C ARG A 104 -7.47 -11.31 0.93
N LEU A 105 -8.56 -11.01 0.21
CA LEU A 105 -9.93 -11.18 0.71
C LEU A 105 -10.21 -12.66 1.02
N LEU A 106 -9.91 -13.57 0.10
CA LEU A 106 -10.07 -15.02 0.30
C LEU A 106 -9.23 -15.52 1.48
N GLY A 107 -7.98 -15.05 1.61
CA GLY A 107 -7.12 -15.38 2.75
C GLY A 107 -7.70 -14.91 4.10
N LEU A 108 -8.29 -13.71 4.15
CA LEU A 108 -8.98 -13.22 5.34
C LEU A 108 -10.24 -14.01 5.66
N ILE A 109 -11.08 -14.32 4.65
CA ILE A 109 -12.26 -15.19 4.82
C ILE A 109 -11.86 -16.53 5.41
N ALA A 110 -10.83 -17.18 4.84
CA ALA A 110 -10.35 -18.47 5.30
C ALA A 110 -9.87 -18.44 6.77
N VAL A 111 -9.09 -17.42 7.16
CA VAL A 111 -8.60 -17.27 8.54
C VAL A 111 -9.75 -16.97 9.51
N LEU A 112 -10.66 -16.06 9.16
CA LEU A 112 -11.80 -15.70 9.99
C LEU A 112 -12.80 -16.85 10.15
N ALA A 113 -13.05 -17.62 9.08
CA ALA A 113 -13.87 -18.81 9.13
C ALA A 113 -13.23 -19.92 9.99
N ALA A 114 -11.92 -20.10 9.90
CA ALA A 114 -11.19 -21.03 10.76
C ALA A 114 -11.29 -20.64 12.25
N LEU A 115 -11.21 -19.34 12.56
CA LEU A 115 -11.33 -18.81 13.93
C LEU A 115 -12.74 -18.91 14.52
N ARG A 116 -13.78 -19.02 13.69
CA ARG A 116 -15.16 -19.26 14.17
C ARG A 116 -15.41 -20.70 14.61
N ARG A 117 -14.54 -21.65 14.27
CA ARG A 117 -14.69 -23.04 14.72
C ARG A 117 -14.41 -23.12 16.24
N PRO A 118 -15.17 -23.90 17.01
CA PRO A 118 -15.07 -23.93 18.49
C PRO A 118 -13.72 -24.41 19.03
N ARG A 119 -12.90 -25.11 18.22
CA ARG A 119 -11.52 -25.49 18.53
C ARG A 119 -10.63 -25.29 17.30
N PRO A 120 -10.15 -24.07 17.02
CA PRO A 120 -9.24 -23.84 15.91
C PRO A 120 -7.92 -24.53 16.25
N ARG A 121 -7.63 -25.67 15.61
CA ARG A 121 -6.34 -26.34 15.78
C ARG A 121 -5.24 -25.41 15.24
N PRO A 122 -4.13 -25.19 15.96
CA PRO A 122 -3.04 -24.34 15.52
C PRO A 122 -2.29 -24.99 14.35
N HIS A 123 -2.83 -24.87 13.13
CA HIS A 123 -2.25 -25.44 11.92
C HIS A 123 -1.30 -24.44 11.24
N PRO A 124 -0.12 -24.89 10.74
CA PRO A 124 0.84 -24.02 10.08
C PRO A 124 0.28 -23.30 8.84
N LEU A 125 -0.69 -23.92 8.15
CA LEU A 125 -1.37 -23.34 6.99
C LEU A 125 -2.07 -22.02 7.31
N TRP A 126 -2.86 -21.94 8.40
CA TRP A 126 -3.56 -20.71 8.77
C TRP A 126 -2.60 -19.57 9.13
N ARG A 127 -1.44 -19.93 9.72
CA ARG A 127 -0.35 -18.99 9.99
C ARG A 127 0.28 -18.49 8.69
N ALA A 128 0.48 -19.37 7.71
CA ALA A 128 1.01 -18.99 6.40
C ALA A 128 0.04 -18.08 5.65
N ILE A 129 -1.26 -18.41 5.64
CA ILE A 129 -2.31 -17.61 4.99
C ILE A 129 -2.43 -16.23 5.64
N LEU A 130 -2.46 -16.11 6.98
CA LEU A 130 -2.52 -14.81 7.64
C LEU A 130 -1.26 -13.96 7.35
N ARG A 131 -0.08 -14.59 7.36
CA ARG A 131 1.16 -13.87 6.98
C ARG A 131 1.10 -13.41 5.53
N GLY A 132 0.61 -14.25 4.64
CA GLY A 132 0.40 -13.94 3.23
C GLY A 132 -0.52 -12.74 3.07
N SER A 133 -1.73 -12.80 3.65
CA SER A 133 -2.72 -11.73 3.54
C SER A 133 -2.22 -10.40 4.11
N GLU A 134 -1.48 -10.43 5.24
CA GLU A 134 -0.82 -9.24 5.80
C GLU A 134 0.24 -8.65 4.87
N ARG A 135 1.03 -9.50 4.20
CA ARG A 135 2.03 -9.05 3.23
C ARG A 135 1.42 -8.51 1.95
N LEU A 136 0.28 -9.05 1.52
CA LEU A 136 -0.46 -8.59 0.35
C LEU A 136 -1.21 -7.27 0.60
N ARG A 137 -1.50 -6.93 1.87
CA ARG A 137 -2.23 -5.71 2.25
C ARG A 137 -1.79 -4.45 1.52
N PRO A 138 -0.49 -4.10 1.47
CA PRO A 138 -0.06 -2.84 0.88
C PRO A 138 -0.17 -2.85 -0.65
N PHE A 139 -0.30 -4.02 -1.28
CA PHE A 139 -0.34 -4.21 -2.73
C PHE A 139 -1.75 -4.41 -3.28
N ALA A 140 -2.75 -4.63 -2.41
CA ALA A 140 -4.14 -4.68 -2.81
C ALA A 140 -4.66 -3.25 -3.00
N MET A 141 -4.56 -2.74 -4.23
CA MET A 141 -4.72 -1.31 -4.53
C MET A 141 -6.06 -0.97 -5.19
N VAL A 142 -7.14 -1.60 -4.74
CA VAL A 142 -8.48 -1.36 -5.29
C VAL A 142 -8.89 0.11 -5.17
N GLU A 143 -8.55 0.75 -4.05
CA GLU A 143 -8.82 2.17 -3.82
C GLU A 143 -8.09 3.08 -4.82
N VAL A 144 -6.87 2.71 -5.18
CA VAL A 144 -6.03 3.48 -6.10
C VAL A 144 -6.52 3.31 -7.53
N TYR A 145 -6.98 2.10 -7.89
CA TYR A 145 -7.58 1.84 -9.19
C TYR A 145 -8.88 2.63 -9.38
N LEU A 146 -9.76 2.68 -8.37
CA LEU A 146 -11.00 3.47 -8.44
C LEU A 146 -10.73 4.97 -8.64
N LEU A 147 -9.67 5.49 -8.01
CA LEU A 147 -9.24 6.88 -8.23
C LEU A 147 -8.69 7.08 -9.64
N GLY A 148 -7.89 6.14 -10.16
CA GLY A 148 -7.45 6.16 -11.56
C GLY A 148 -8.62 6.14 -12.53
N LEU A 149 -9.66 5.35 -12.24
CA LEU A 149 -10.92 5.31 -13.00
C LEU A 149 -11.65 6.66 -12.96
N PHE A 150 -11.73 7.29 -11.80
CA PHE A 150 -12.33 8.61 -11.65
C PHE A 150 -11.59 9.68 -12.47
N VAL A 151 -10.25 9.67 -12.42
CA VAL A 151 -9.43 10.60 -13.21
C VAL A 151 -9.60 10.33 -14.71
N ALA A 152 -9.58 9.07 -15.15
CA ALA A 152 -9.84 8.70 -16.54
C ALA A 152 -11.25 9.12 -16.99
N TYR A 153 -12.28 8.90 -16.16
CA TYR A 153 -13.65 9.36 -16.41
C TYR A 153 -13.71 10.89 -16.59
N SER A 154 -13.06 11.65 -15.70
CA SER A 154 -13.03 13.11 -15.77
C SER A 154 -12.38 13.63 -17.06
N LYS A 155 -11.38 12.91 -17.61
CA LYS A 155 -10.75 13.25 -18.89
C LYS A 155 -11.63 12.95 -20.10
N LEU A 156 -12.53 11.97 -19.98
CA LEU A 156 -13.33 11.47 -21.10
C LEU A 156 -14.69 12.16 -21.22
N ILE A 157 -15.25 12.68 -20.13
CA ILE A 157 -16.56 13.34 -20.15
C ILE A 157 -16.56 14.62 -21.01
N ASP A 158 -15.41 15.28 -21.14
CA ASP A 158 -15.24 16.46 -21.99
C ASP A 158 -15.25 16.10 -23.49
N LEU A 159 -14.99 14.83 -23.81
CA LEU A 159 -14.87 14.34 -25.19
C LEU A 159 -16.10 13.57 -25.66
N ALA A 160 -16.79 12.85 -24.76
CA ALA A 160 -17.90 11.97 -25.11
C ALA A 160 -18.88 11.76 -23.95
N ARG A 161 -20.08 11.22 -24.27
CA ARG A 161 -21.02 10.76 -23.22
C ARG A 161 -20.50 9.46 -22.61
N VAL A 162 -20.02 9.55 -21.36
CA VAL A 162 -19.52 8.41 -20.58
C VAL A 162 -20.56 8.00 -19.54
N HIS A 163 -20.96 6.73 -19.58
CA HIS A 163 -21.86 6.12 -18.60
C HIS A 163 -21.05 5.24 -17.65
N VAL A 164 -21.31 5.39 -16.35
CA VAL A 164 -20.72 4.58 -15.30
C VAL A 164 -21.61 3.36 -15.07
N GLU A 165 -21.04 2.18 -15.25
CA GLU A 165 -21.76 0.92 -15.24
C GLU A 165 -21.76 0.26 -13.85
N LEU A 166 -22.60 -0.77 -13.67
CA LEU A 166 -22.80 -1.47 -12.40
C LEU A 166 -21.49 -1.99 -11.77
N ALA A 167 -20.53 -2.41 -12.59
CA ALA A 167 -19.24 -2.93 -12.11
C ALA A 167 -18.43 -1.87 -11.34
N ALA A 168 -18.52 -0.58 -11.73
CA ALA A 168 -17.81 0.49 -11.03
C ALA A 168 -18.37 0.71 -9.61
N TYR A 169 -19.70 0.63 -9.45
CA TYR A 169 -20.33 0.68 -8.14
C TYR A 169 -20.00 -0.56 -7.30
N ALA A 170 -19.95 -1.75 -7.91
CA ALA A 170 -19.53 -2.98 -7.24
C ALA A 170 -18.09 -2.89 -6.73
N LEU A 171 -17.19 -2.33 -7.54
CA LEU A 171 -15.79 -2.09 -7.17
C LEU A 171 -15.68 -1.07 -6.03
N ALA A 172 -16.46 0.00 -6.06
CA ALA A 172 -16.52 0.99 -4.97
C ALA A 172 -17.06 0.39 -3.66
N ALA A 173 -18.10 -0.45 -3.74
CA ALA A 173 -18.62 -1.18 -2.58
C ALA A 173 -17.58 -2.17 -2.02
N LEU A 174 -16.85 -2.88 -2.90
CA LEU A 174 -15.76 -3.78 -2.50
C LEU A 174 -14.63 -3.02 -1.79
N MET A 175 -14.22 -1.87 -2.32
CA MET A 175 -13.26 -0.98 -1.68
C MET A 175 -13.71 -0.59 -0.27
N LEU A 176 -14.96 -0.13 -0.13
CA LEU A 176 -15.51 0.30 1.16
C LEU A 176 -15.53 -0.86 2.16
N VAL A 177 -16.00 -2.04 1.75
CA VAL A 177 -16.00 -3.24 2.58
C VAL A 177 -14.59 -3.60 3.03
N MET A 178 -13.61 -3.62 2.11
CA MET A 178 -12.22 -3.91 2.43
C MET A 178 -11.64 -2.88 3.41
N ALA A 179 -11.94 -1.59 3.22
CA ALA A 179 -11.52 -0.52 4.12
C ALA A 179 -12.12 -0.67 5.53
N VAL A 180 -13.39 -1.07 5.63
CA VAL A 180 -14.07 -1.35 6.90
C VAL A 180 -13.46 -2.58 7.58
N ILE A 181 -13.20 -3.67 6.85
CA ILE A 181 -12.51 -4.86 7.38
C ILE A 181 -11.14 -4.47 7.96
N ASP A 182 -10.39 -3.63 7.25
CA ASP A 182 -9.08 -3.13 7.68
C ASP A 182 -9.12 -2.29 8.97
N GLN A 183 -10.26 -1.65 9.27
CA GLN A 183 -10.48 -0.93 10.53
C GLN A 183 -10.98 -1.85 11.65
N LEU A 184 -11.81 -2.84 11.34
CA LEU A 184 -12.38 -3.76 12.32
C LEU A 184 -11.36 -4.81 12.79
N VAL A 185 -10.47 -5.25 11.91
CA VAL A 185 -9.55 -6.37 12.14
C VAL A 185 -8.16 -5.88 12.49
N ASP A 186 -7.77 -6.05 13.76
CA ASP A 186 -6.37 -5.86 14.17
C ASP A 186 -5.53 -7.12 13.85
N PRO A 187 -4.49 -7.04 13.01
CA PRO A 187 -3.60 -8.16 12.69
C PRO A 187 -3.04 -8.85 13.94
N ARG A 188 -2.68 -8.06 14.97
CA ARG A 188 -2.10 -8.59 16.22
C ARG A 188 -3.11 -9.42 17.01
N ALA A 189 -4.38 -9.04 16.97
CA ALA A 189 -5.48 -9.76 17.58
C ALA A 189 -5.72 -11.10 16.86
N LEU A 190 -5.71 -11.13 15.53
CA LEU A 190 -5.82 -12.36 14.76
C LEU A 190 -4.69 -13.36 15.07
N TRP A 191 -3.45 -12.88 15.11
CA TRP A 191 -2.32 -13.73 15.50
C TRP A 191 -2.46 -14.26 16.94
N LYS A 192 -2.95 -13.45 17.88
CA LYS A 192 -3.20 -13.89 19.27
C LYS A 192 -4.29 -14.97 19.32
N ALA A 193 -5.37 -14.80 18.55
CA ALA A 193 -6.45 -15.77 18.46
C ALA A 193 -5.98 -17.11 17.85
N LEU A 194 -5.20 -17.08 16.76
CA LEU A 194 -4.66 -18.29 16.12
C LEU A 194 -3.62 -19.04 16.96
N ALA A 195 -2.90 -18.34 17.85
CA ALA A 195 -1.91 -18.96 18.72
C ALA A 195 -2.53 -19.73 19.89
N GLY A 196 -3.80 -19.47 20.21
CA GLY A 196 -4.36 -19.77 21.52
C GLY A 196 -3.90 -18.74 22.55
N ALA A 197 -4.81 -18.26 23.39
CA ALA A 197 -4.43 -17.37 24.49
C ALA A 197 -3.68 -18.19 25.54
N HIS A 198 -2.35 -18.05 25.61
CA HIS A 198 -1.63 -18.33 26.84
C HIS A 198 -1.50 -17.03 27.61
N PRO A 199 -2.39 -16.72 28.58
CA PRO A 199 -2.09 -15.69 29.55
C PRO A 199 -0.75 -16.02 30.20
N PRO A 200 0.11 -15.02 30.46
CA PRO A 200 1.29 -15.26 31.27
C PRO A 200 0.83 -15.90 32.60
N PRO A 201 1.52 -16.94 33.11
CA PRO A 201 1.13 -17.56 34.36
C PRO A 201 1.07 -16.49 35.47
N PRO A 202 0.07 -16.55 36.37
CA PRO A 202 0.02 -15.65 37.51
C PRO A 202 1.31 -15.80 38.33
N GLY A 203 1.96 -14.67 38.65
CA GLY A 203 3.28 -14.66 39.29
C GLY A 203 4.47 -14.63 38.32
N ALA A 204 4.26 -14.37 37.01
CA ALA A 204 5.34 -14.20 36.06
C ALA A 204 6.38 -13.17 36.59
N PRO A 205 7.68 -13.50 36.56
CA PRO A 205 8.73 -12.62 37.07
C PRO A 205 8.72 -11.26 36.35
N LYS A 206 9.31 -10.24 37.01
CA LYS A 206 9.51 -8.90 36.41
C LYS A 206 9.97 -9.05 34.95
N PRO A 207 9.42 -8.25 34.02
CA PRO A 207 9.75 -8.36 32.62
C PRO A 207 11.28 -8.27 32.44
N PRO A 208 11.89 -9.20 31.70
CA PRO A 208 13.33 -9.23 31.52
C PRO A 208 13.79 -7.92 30.88
N PRO A 209 15.07 -7.52 31.10
CA PRO A 209 15.59 -6.29 30.55
C PRO A 209 15.41 -6.24 29.03
N ALA A 210 15.16 -5.05 28.48
CA ALA A 210 14.89 -4.84 27.06
C ALA A 210 15.96 -5.42 26.12
N THR A 211 17.19 -5.60 26.63
CA THR A 211 18.30 -6.25 25.92
C THR A 211 18.02 -7.71 25.57
N GLN A 212 17.19 -8.43 26.34
CA GLN A 212 16.85 -9.83 26.11
C GLN A 212 15.55 -10.02 25.32
N LEU A 213 14.86 -8.92 24.99
CA LEU A 213 13.58 -8.95 24.27
C LEU A 213 13.80 -8.73 22.77
N ILE A 214 13.10 -9.53 21.95
CA ILE A 214 13.00 -9.33 20.50
C ILE A 214 11.53 -9.32 20.10
N GLY A 215 11.13 -8.28 19.36
CA GLY A 215 9.83 -8.20 18.71
C GLY A 215 9.88 -8.84 17.32
N CYS A 216 9.05 -9.85 17.08
CA CYS A 216 8.85 -10.43 15.76
C CYS A 216 8.31 -9.36 14.79
N THR A 217 8.96 -9.19 13.64
CA THR A 217 8.53 -8.22 12.62
C THR A 217 7.30 -8.68 11.83
N SER A 218 7.02 -9.99 11.78
CA SER A 218 5.86 -10.53 11.08
C SER A 218 4.59 -10.43 11.92
N CYS A 219 4.53 -11.10 13.08
CA CYS A 219 3.31 -11.11 13.88
C CYS A 219 3.28 -10.00 14.97
N GLY A 220 4.42 -9.42 15.35
CA GLY A 220 4.50 -8.43 16.44
C GLY A 220 4.62 -9.01 17.86
N LEU A 221 4.82 -10.33 18.02
CA LEU A 221 5.03 -10.96 19.33
C LEU A 221 6.36 -10.49 19.90
N VAL A 222 6.37 -10.12 21.19
CA VAL A 222 7.61 -9.90 21.93
C VAL A 222 7.94 -11.16 22.69
N SER A 223 9.13 -11.70 22.46
CA SER A 223 9.61 -12.93 23.06
C SER A 223 11.02 -12.70 23.61
N GLN A 224 11.33 -13.34 24.74
CA GLN A 224 12.69 -13.45 25.24
C GLN A 224 13.41 -14.49 24.37
N ALA A 225 14.24 -14.03 23.44
CA ALA A 225 14.88 -14.89 22.45
C ALA A 225 16.15 -14.24 21.91
N ARG A 226 17.04 -15.06 21.35
CA ARG A 226 18.22 -14.59 20.62
C ARG A 226 17.90 -14.37 19.15
N GLU A 227 18.73 -13.57 18.48
CA GLU A 227 18.61 -13.32 17.06
C GLU A 227 18.84 -14.63 16.28
N GLY A 228 18.00 -14.91 15.27
CA GLY A 228 18.04 -16.17 14.52
C GLY A 228 17.07 -17.25 15.01
N ASN A 229 16.60 -17.18 16.27
CA ASN A 229 15.59 -18.11 16.80
C ASN A 229 14.26 -17.98 16.04
N LEU A 230 13.47 -19.06 16.03
CA LEU A 230 12.13 -19.04 15.45
C LEU A 230 11.13 -18.39 16.41
N CYS A 231 10.24 -17.56 15.89
CA CYS A 231 9.14 -16.99 16.67
C CYS A 231 8.21 -18.13 17.14
N PRO A 232 7.86 -18.23 18.43
CA PRO A 232 7.00 -19.32 18.91
C PRO A 232 5.57 -19.23 18.37
N ARG A 233 5.12 -18.05 17.93
CA ARG A 233 3.77 -17.85 17.39
C ARG A 233 3.67 -18.06 15.88
N CYS A 234 4.56 -17.45 15.11
CA CYS A 234 4.47 -17.51 13.64
C CYS A 234 5.62 -18.29 13.00
N PHE A 235 6.61 -18.76 13.74
CA PHE A 235 7.80 -19.44 13.20
C PHE A 235 8.63 -18.59 12.21
N SER A 236 8.42 -17.28 12.13
CA SER A 236 9.36 -16.40 11.41
C SER A 236 10.69 -16.35 12.17
N ARG A 237 11.82 -16.29 11.46
CA ARG A 237 13.12 -16.01 12.10
C ARG A 237 13.11 -14.64 12.76
N LEU A 238 13.40 -14.60 14.05
CA LEU A 238 13.46 -13.37 14.84
C LEU A 238 14.72 -12.59 14.48
N ALA A 239 14.54 -11.30 14.20
CA ALA A 239 15.61 -10.35 13.93
C ALA A 239 15.35 -9.08 14.72
N ARG A 240 16.40 -8.46 15.29
CA ARG A 240 16.25 -7.19 16.03
C ARG A 240 15.87 -6.06 15.08
N ARG A 241 16.48 -6.05 13.89
CA ARG A 241 16.24 -5.07 12.83
C ARG A 241 16.11 -5.78 11.48
N LYS A 242 15.51 -5.10 10.51
CA LYS A 242 15.46 -5.61 9.14
C LYS A 242 16.90 -5.80 8.63
N LYS A 243 17.24 -7.01 8.16
CA LYS A 243 18.59 -7.33 7.66
C LYS A 243 18.97 -6.38 6.52
N ARG A 244 20.21 -5.87 6.56
CA ARG A 244 20.79 -4.98 5.54
C ARG A 244 19.84 -3.85 5.09
N SER A 245 19.03 -3.30 6.02
CA SER A 245 17.97 -2.32 5.69
C SER A 245 18.51 -1.13 4.90
N LEU A 246 19.56 -0.46 5.41
CA LEU A 246 20.16 0.70 4.73
C LEU A 246 20.74 0.37 3.36
N ALA A 247 21.35 -0.81 3.19
CA ALA A 247 21.94 -1.20 1.91
C ALA A 247 20.85 -1.54 0.87
N ARG A 248 19.79 -2.26 1.28
CA ARG A 248 18.65 -2.56 0.40
C ARG A 248 17.89 -1.31 0.00
N THR A 249 17.60 -0.42 0.95
CA THR A 249 16.96 0.87 0.66
C THR A 249 17.83 1.72 -0.25
N LEU A 250 19.15 1.78 -0.03
CA LEU A 250 20.07 2.51 -0.92
C LEU A 250 20.03 1.98 -2.35
N ALA A 251 20.16 0.66 -2.54
CA ALA A 251 20.16 0.06 -3.87
C ALA A 251 18.85 0.34 -4.63
N LEU A 252 17.71 0.21 -3.95
CA LEU A 252 16.40 0.49 -4.55
C LEU A 252 16.21 1.99 -4.87
N VAL A 253 16.69 2.89 -4.00
CA VAL A 253 16.62 4.34 -4.23
C VAL A 253 17.53 4.75 -5.40
N ILE A 254 18.75 4.22 -5.50
CA ILE A 254 19.64 4.49 -6.64
C ILE A 254 19.00 3.99 -7.94
N ALA A 255 18.48 2.76 -7.97
CA ALA A 255 17.80 2.23 -9.15
C ALA A 255 16.59 3.09 -9.55
N ALA A 256 15.80 3.55 -8.57
CA ALA A 256 14.69 4.45 -8.82
C ALA A 256 15.14 5.82 -9.35
N PHE A 257 16.24 6.40 -8.87
CA PHE A 257 16.78 7.65 -9.44
C PHE A 257 17.21 7.48 -10.89
N VAL A 258 17.89 6.38 -11.22
CA VAL A 258 18.33 6.10 -12.59
C VAL A 258 17.13 5.99 -13.53
N LEU A 259 16.06 5.29 -13.11
CA LEU A 259 14.84 5.13 -13.91
C LEU A 259 13.94 6.37 -13.92
N TYR A 260 14.08 7.27 -12.95
CA TYR A 260 13.31 8.51 -12.91
C TYR A 260 13.67 9.45 -14.07
N ILE A 261 14.92 9.42 -14.54
CA ILE A 261 15.36 10.20 -15.70
C ILE A 261 14.59 9.80 -16.97
N PRO A 262 14.65 8.55 -17.46
CA PRO A 262 13.89 8.14 -18.64
C PRO A 262 12.38 8.22 -18.41
N ALA A 263 11.88 8.03 -17.19
CA ALA A 263 10.45 8.17 -16.89
C ALA A 263 9.89 9.57 -17.17
N ASN A 264 10.71 10.63 -17.05
CA ASN A 264 10.27 12.00 -17.31
C ASN A 264 10.71 12.54 -18.69
N LEU A 265 11.73 11.92 -19.31
CA LEU A 265 12.23 12.35 -20.62
C LEU A 265 11.59 11.59 -21.79
N LEU A 266 11.22 10.33 -21.59
CA LEU A 266 10.59 9.53 -22.63
C LEU A 266 9.08 9.80 -22.69
N PRO A 267 8.46 9.66 -23.88
CA PRO A 267 7.02 9.67 -24.00
C PRO A 267 6.40 8.62 -23.08
N VAL A 268 5.30 8.98 -22.43
CA VAL A 268 4.51 8.06 -21.59
C VAL A 268 3.33 7.50 -22.38
N MET A 269 2.75 8.32 -23.25
CA MET A 269 1.70 7.90 -24.17
C MET A 269 1.85 8.64 -25.49
N THR A 270 1.51 8.00 -26.59
CA THR A 270 1.34 8.63 -27.90
C THR A 270 -0.13 8.60 -28.24
N VAL A 271 -0.69 9.75 -28.62
CA VAL A 271 -2.07 9.85 -29.10
C VAL A 271 -2.02 10.02 -30.61
N ASP A 272 -2.55 9.03 -31.33
CA ASP A 272 -2.62 9.05 -32.78
C ASP A 272 -3.99 9.55 -33.22
N TYR A 273 -4.01 10.65 -33.98
CA TYR A 273 -5.20 11.14 -34.68
C TYR A 273 -4.98 10.91 -36.18
N TYR A 274 -5.82 10.07 -36.81
CA TYR A 274 -5.74 9.78 -38.26
C TYR A 274 -4.34 9.36 -38.75
N GLY A 275 -3.59 8.62 -37.94
CA GLY A 275 -2.25 8.12 -38.28
C GLY A 275 -1.10 9.11 -38.05
N GLN A 276 -1.37 10.31 -37.52
CA GLN A 276 -0.34 11.22 -37.01
C GLN A 276 -0.27 11.13 -35.49
N GLY A 277 0.84 10.59 -34.98
CA GLY A 277 1.09 10.42 -33.56
C GLY A 277 1.77 11.62 -32.92
N THR A 278 1.19 12.12 -31.84
CA THR A 278 1.82 13.14 -30.99
C THR A 278 2.34 12.47 -29.71
N PRO A 279 3.67 12.25 -29.59
CA PRO A 279 4.23 11.64 -28.40
C PRO A 279 4.18 12.62 -27.24
N ASN A 280 3.60 12.20 -26.13
CA ASN A 280 3.40 13.02 -24.94
C ASN A 280 4.20 12.48 -23.75
N THR A 281 5.09 13.33 -23.23
CA THR A 281 5.73 13.14 -21.92
C THR A 281 4.76 13.52 -20.80
N ILE A 282 5.12 13.21 -19.55
CA ILE A 282 4.35 13.65 -18.37
C ILE A 282 4.19 15.17 -18.37
N LEU A 283 5.29 15.90 -18.60
CA LEU A 283 5.29 17.35 -18.51
C LEU A 283 4.56 18.00 -19.70
N SER A 284 4.71 17.46 -20.91
CA SER A 284 3.95 17.95 -22.07
C SER A 284 2.45 17.69 -21.90
N GLY A 285 2.07 16.53 -21.36
CA GLY A 285 0.67 16.24 -21.03
C GLY A 285 0.10 17.20 -19.97
N VAL A 286 0.88 17.56 -18.94
CA VAL A 286 0.48 18.58 -17.95
C VAL A 286 0.31 19.96 -18.62
N ALA A 287 1.23 20.35 -19.51
CA ALA A 287 1.17 21.63 -20.21
C ALA A 287 -0.05 21.71 -21.15
N GLU A 288 -0.33 20.62 -21.87
CA GLU A 288 -1.50 20.49 -22.73
C GLU A 288 -2.80 20.66 -21.92
N LEU A 289 -2.95 19.92 -20.83
CA LEU A 289 -4.11 20.03 -19.92
C LEU A 289 -4.29 21.44 -19.33
N ALA A 290 -3.19 22.13 -19.00
CA ALA A 290 -3.24 23.50 -18.51
C ALA A 290 -3.68 24.48 -19.61
N SER A 291 -3.23 24.27 -20.85
CA SER A 291 -3.57 25.11 -22.01
C SER A 291 -5.04 24.98 -22.43
N THR A 292 -5.66 23.82 -22.23
CA THR A 292 -7.09 23.57 -22.51
C THR A 292 -8.01 24.02 -21.37
N GLY A 293 -7.49 24.70 -20.35
CA GLY A 293 -8.26 25.21 -19.21
C GLY A 293 -8.55 24.19 -18.11
N MET A 294 -8.08 22.94 -18.24
CA MET A 294 -8.25 21.87 -17.24
C MET A 294 -7.21 21.94 -16.11
N TRP A 295 -7.06 23.13 -15.52
CA TRP A 295 -6.08 23.40 -14.46
C TRP A 295 -6.12 22.42 -13.28
N PRO A 296 -7.28 22.01 -12.73
CA PRO A 296 -7.33 21.05 -11.63
C PRO A 296 -6.69 19.70 -11.98
N LEU A 297 -6.91 19.21 -13.20
CA LEU A 297 -6.36 17.94 -13.67
C LEU A 297 -4.86 18.06 -13.94
N ALA A 298 -4.40 19.16 -14.54
CA ALA A 298 -2.98 19.43 -14.75
C ALA A 298 -2.19 19.44 -13.43
N VAL A 299 -2.71 20.11 -12.40
CA VAL A 299 -2.10 20.14 -11.06
C VAL A 299 -2.08 18.75 -10.42
N LEU A 300 -3.17 17.99 -10.57
CA LEU A 300 -3.27 16.62 -10.05
C LEU A 300 -2.20 15.72 -10.67
N VAL A 301 -2.08 15.68 -12.00
CA VAL A 301 -1.09 14.86 -12.72
C VAL A 301 0.33 15.32 -12.38
N PHE A 302 0.62 16.62 -12.40
CA PHE A 302 1.94 17.14 -12.02
C PHE A 302 2.34 16.74 -10.59
N PHE A 303 1.41 16.84 -9.64
CA PHE A 303 1.69 16.49 -8.26
C PHE A 303 1.89 14.98 -8.09
N ALA A 304 1.02 14.17 -8.69
CA ALA A 304 1.07 12.71 -8.60
C ALA A 304 2.30 12.10 -9.30
N SER A 305 2.64 12.58 -10.51
CA SER A 305 3.67 11.98 -11.35
C SER A 305 5.07 12.57 -11.14
N ILE A 306 5.19 13.83 -10.70
CA ILE A 306 6.49 14.48 -10.53
C ILE A 306 6.76 14.74 -9.05
N THR A 307 5.91 15.54 -8.41
CA THR A 307 6.16 16.02 -7.04
C THR A 307 6.23 14.88 -6.03
N VAL A 308 5.31 13.92 -6.10
CA VAL A 308 5.23 12.80 -5.16
C VAL A 308 6.45 11.87 -5.25
N PRO A 309 6.88 11.37 -6.43
CA PRO A 309 8.10 10.58 -6.54
C PRO A 309 9.35 11.31 -6.06
N VAL A 310 9.50 12.60 -6.41
CA VAL A 310 10.64 13.43 -5.93
C VAL A 310 10.63 13.52 -4.41
N LEU A 311 9.48 13.83 -3.80
CA LEU A 311 9.35 13.93 -2.35
C LEU A 311 9.66 12.59 -1.66
N LYS A 312 9.22 11.46 -2.23
CA LYS A 312 9.56 10.12 -1.73
C LYS A 312 11.05 9.84 -1.79
N LEU A 313 11.68 10.07 -2.94
CA LEU A 313 13.11 9.82 -3.14
C LEU A 313 13.95 10.72 -2.22
N ALA A 314 13.69 12.02 -2.20
CA ALA A 314 14.37 12.97 -1.32
C ALA A 314 14.16 12.63 0.16
N GLY A 315 12.93 12.28 0.54
CA GLY A 315 12.58 11.87 1.89
C GLY A 315 13.31 10.60 2.33
N LEU A 316 13.36 9.56 1.49
CA LEU A 316 14.10 8.32 1.78
C LEU A 316 15.61 8.55 1.89
N VAL A 317 16.18 9.38 1.02
CA VAL A 317 17.59 9.79 1.10
C VAL A 317 17.85 10.51 2.43
N LEU A 318 17.02 11.48 2.80
CA LEU A 318 17.15 12.21 4.06
C LEU A 318 17.08 11.27 5.27
N LEU A 319 16.11 10.35 5.30
CA LEU A 319 15.98 9.38 6.39
C LEU A 319 17.21 8.47 6.49
N MET A 320 17.70 7.97 5.36
CA MET A 320 18.89 7.10 5.29
C MET A 320 20.18 7.84 5.70
N VAL A 321 20.40 9.05 5.19
CA VAL A 321 21.55 9.89 5.55
C VAL A 321 21.49 10.23 7.03
N SER A 322 20.32 10.60 7.56
CA SER A 322 20.16 10.91 8.99
C SER A 322 20.41 9.69 9.89
N ALA A 323 20.02 8.49 9.44
CA ALA A 323 20.28 7.25 10.16
C ALA A 323 21.77 6.88 10.15
N ARG A 324 22.47 7.12 9.04
CA ARG A 324 23.93 6.88 8.91
C ARG A 324 24.77 7.89 9.71
N ARG A 325 24.43 9.18 9.63
CA ARG A 325 25.14 10.27 10.33
C ARG A 325 24.82 10.37 11.82
N GLY A 326 23.87 9.57 12.31
CA GLY A 326 23.50 9.53 13.72
C GLY A 326 22.89 10.82 14.27
N TRP A 327 22.18 11.56 13.43
CA TRP A 327 21.55 12.79 13.84
C TRP A 327 20.42 12.51 14.85
N ALA A 328 20.50 13.09 16.04
CA ALA A 328 19.52 12.90 17.12
C ALA A 328 18.36 13.91 17.12
N GLY A 329 18.48 15.03 16.40
CA GLY A 329 17.44 16.08 16.33
C GLY A 329 16.19 15.66 15.55
N ARG A 330 15.02 16.23 15.88
CA ARG A 330 13.76 16.08 15.11
C ARG A 330 13.35 14.63 14.80
N LEU A 331 13.55 13.69 15.75
CA LEU A 331 13.17 12.27 15.59
C LEU A 331 11.66 12.09 15.32
N HIS A 332 10.85 12.92 15.97
CA HIS A 332 9.40 12.92 15.76
C HIS A 332 9.05 13.31 14.33
N ASP A 333 9.62 14.40 13.81
CA ASP A 333 9.36 14.86 12.44
C ASP A 333 9.84 13.85 11.41
N ARG A 334 11.00 13.22 11.63
CA ARG A 334 11.49 12.14 10.75
C ARG A 334 10.62 10.90 10.80
N THR A 335 10.09 10.55 11.96
CA THR A 335 9.14 9.44 12.07
C THR A 335 7.81 9.78 11.37
N ARG A 336 7.36 11.04 11.47
CA ARG A 336 6.19 11.54 10.72
C ARG A 336 6.45 11.52 9.21
N LEU A 337 7.62 11.96 8.76
CA LEU A 337 8.04 11.91 7.36
C LEU A 337 8.07 10.47 6.84
N TYR A 338 8.62 9.53 7.60
CA TYR A 338 8.58 8.11 7.26
C TYR A 338 7.13 7.62 7.10
N ARG A 339 6.23 7.94 8.04
CA ARG A 339 4.81 7.57 7.92
C ARG A 339 4.13 8.21 6.72
N LEU A 340 4.48 9.45 6.39
CA LEU A 340 3.96 10.15 5.22
C LEU A 340 4.43 9.46 3.93
N ILE A 341 5.72 9.15 3.83
CA ILE A 341 6.30 8.41 2.68
C ILE A 341 5.64 7.04 2.52
N ASP A 342 5.48 6.30 3.62
CA ASP A 342 4.84 4.97 3.64
C ASP A 342 3.35 5.06 3.27
N ALA A 343 2.64 6.10 3.74
CA ALA A 343 1.23 6.33 3.42
C ALA A 343 1.02 6.72 1.95
N ILE A 344 1.81 7.68 1.43
CA ILE A 344 1.79 8.10 0.01
C ILE A 344 2.25 6.94 -0.90
N GLY A 345 3.00 5.98 -0.35
CA GLY A 345 3.44 4.72 -0.97
C GLY A 345 2.50 4.20 -2.06
N ARG A 346 1.27 3.88 -1.65
CA ARG A 346 0.25 3.22 -2.49
C ARG A 346 -0.38 4.14 -3.55
N TRP A 347 -0.53 5.43 -3.24
CA TRP A 347 -1.18 6.41 -4.11
C TRP A 347 -0.39 6.74 -5.37
N SER A 348 0.92 6.48 -5.40
CA SER A 348 1.72 6.73 -6.61
C SER A 348 1.40 5.80 -7.78
N MET A 349 0.60 4.74 -7.60
CA MET A 349 0.17 3.88 -8.71
C MET A 349 -1.08 4.40 -9.46
N ILE A 350 -1.67 5.54 -9.05
CA ILE A 350 -2.84 6.12 -9.73
C ILE A 350 -2.59 6.27 -11.23
N ASP A 351 -1.44 6.81 -11.64
CA ASP A 351 -1.16 7.12 -13.04
C ASP A 351 -1.02 5.86 -13.89
N VAL A 352 -0.45 4.78 -13.34
CA VAL A 352 -0.32 3.49 -14.04
C VAL A 352 -1.70 2.89 -14.30
N PHE A 353 -2.61 2.96 -13.32
CA PHE A 353 -3.98 2.50 -13.50
C PHE A 353 -4.76 3.39 -14.47
N MET A 354 -4.59 4.71 -14.39
CA MET A 354 -5.19 5.65 -15.34
C MET A 354 -4.78 5.35 -16.78
N ILE A 355 -3.49 5.14 -17.06
CA ILE A 355 -2.99 4.78 -18.40
C ILE A 355 -3.65 3.49 -18.89
N SER A 356 -3.69 2.45 -18.04
CA SER A 356 -4.33 1.18 -18.39
C SER A 356 -5.80 1.35 -18.77
N ILE A 357 -6.55 2.19 -18.05
CA ILE A 357 -7.96 2.44 -18.31
C ILE A 357 -8.14 3.25 -19.60
N LEU A 358 -7.34 4.30 -19.80
CA LEU A 358 -7.40 5.14 -20.99
C LEU A 358 -7.07 4.36 -22.27
N VAL A 359 -6.04 3.50 -22.24
CA VAL A 359 -5.71 2.62 -23.38
C VAL A 359 -6.88 1.68 -23.69
N GLY A 360 -7.52 1.14 -22.63
CA GLY A 360 -8.75 0.35 -22.69
C GLY A 360 -9.90 1.05 -23.43
N LEU A 361 -10.11 2.33 -23.13
CA LEU A 361 -11.28 3.09 -23.59
C LEU A 361 -11.08 3.75 -24.96
N VAL A 362 -9.88 4.25 -25.23
CA VAL A 362 -9.63 5.08 -26.43
C VAL A 362 -9.40 4.23 -27.67
N ARG A 363 -8.72 3.07 -27.56
CA ARG A 363 -8.48 2.18 -28.72
C ARG A 363 -9.76 1.62 -29.35
N LEU A 364 -10.86 1.62 -28.60
CA LEU A 364 -12.16 1.19 -29.07
C LEU A 364 -12.95 2.30 -29.80
N GLY A 365 -12.45 3.55 -29.80
CA GLY A 365 -13.01 4.67 -30.55
C GLY A 365 -12.37 4.86 -31.93
N LEU A 366 -13.18 5.00 -32.97
CA LEU A 366 -12.76 5.12 -34.39
C LEU A 366 -11.95 6.39 -34.76
N LEU A 367 -11.68 7.29 -33.81
CA LEU A 367 -11.11 8.64 -34.08
C LEU A 367 -9.70 8.85 -33.52
N ALA A 368 -9.30 8.12 -32.47
CA ALA A 368 -7.99 8.27 -31.85
C ALA A 368 -7.54 6.96 -31.18
N SER A 369 -6.26 6.62 -31.27
CA SER A 369 -5.67 5.53 -30.49
C SER A 369 -4.64 6.06 -29.50
N VAL A 370 -4.60 5.46 -28.30
CA VAL A 370 -3.62 5.80 -27.27
C VAL A 370 -2.72 4.60 -27.08
N HIS A 371 -1.43 4.78 -27.37
CA HIS A 371 -0.41 3.77 -27.20
C HIS A 371 0.45 4.13 -25.98
N PRO A 372 0.67 3.19 -25.04
CA PRO A 372 1.67 3.39 -24.01
C PRO A 372 3.06 3.44 -24.64
N GLU A 373 3.97 4.11 -23.96
CA GLU A 373 5.36 4.26 -24.42
C GLU A 373 6.35 3.88 -23.31
N ALA A 374 7.64 3.82 -23.65
CA ALA A 374 8.69 3.37 -22.72
C ALA A 374 8.75 4.18 -21.41
N GLY A 375 8.35 5.45 -21.44
CA GLY A 375 8.25 6.29 -20.25
C GLY A 375 7.25 5.75 -19.22
N ALA A 376 6.16 5.12 -19.65
CA ALA A 376 5.16 4.52 -18.74
C ALA A 376 5.75 3.35 -17.95
N VAL A 377 6.54 2.49 -18.59
CA VAL A 377 7.23 1.36 -17.93
C VAL A 377 8.28 1.88 -16.95
N ALA A 378 9.09 2.84 -17.38
CA ALA A 378 10.10 3.45 -16.51
C ALA A 378 9.45 4.11 -15.28
N PHE A 379 8.35 4.84 -15.47
CA PHE A 379 7.58 5.44 -14.39
C PHE A 379 7.01 4.38 -13.43
N ALA A 380 6.35 3.35 -13.94
CA ALA A 380 5.83 2.27 -13.12
C ALA A 380 6.95 1.57 -12.31
N ALA A 381 8.11 1.35 -12.91
CA ALA A 381 9.26 0.78 -12.23
C ALA A 381 9.76 1.68 -11.08
N VAL A 382 9.82 3.01 -11.26
CA VAL A 382 10.15 3.96 -10.18
C VAL A 382 9.16 3.84 -9.02
N VAL A 383 7.86 3.78 -9.32
CA VAL A 383 6.82 3.65 -8.28
C VAL A 383 6.97 2.34 -7.50
N VAL A 384 7.18 1.22 -8.19
CA VAL A 384 7.37 -0.09 -7.56
C VAL A 384 8.66 -0.13 -6.72
N LEU A 385 9.76 0.40 -7.25
CA LEU A 385 11.05 0.46 -6.53
C LEU A 385 10.97 1.33 -5.28
N THR A 386 10.30 2.49 -5.35
CA THR A 386 10.14 3.39 -4.20
C THR A 386 9.22 2.80 -3.13
N LEU A 387 8.20 2.01 -3.54
CA LEU A 387 7.37 1.23 -2.62
C LEU A 387 8.22 0.21 -1.84
N PHE A 388 9.02 -0.61 -2.53
CA PHE A 388 9.91 -1.58 -1.89
C PHE A 388 11.03 -0.92 -1.09
N ALA A 389 11.50 0.28 -1.48
CA ALA A 389 12.52 1.03 -0.77
C ALA A 389 12.01 1.47 0.61
N ALA A 390 10.78 2.01 0.66
CA ALA A 390 10.10 2.38 1.90
C ALA A 390 9.87 1.14 2.79
N GLU A 391 9.39 0.02 2.23
CA GLU A 391 9.21 -1.23 2.98
C GLU A 391 10.54 -1.80 3.49
N SER A 392 11.64 -1.61 2.76
CA SER A 392 12.97 -2.09 3.16
C SER A 392 13.60 -1.27 4.29
N PHE A 393 13.22 0.01 4.41
CA PHE A 393 13.74 0.91 5.43
C PHE A 393 13.19 0.52 6.82
N ASP A 394 14.06 0.55 7.83
CA ASP A 394 13.70 0.28 9.23
C ASP A 394 13.77 1.58 10.03
N PRO A 395 12.63 2.25 10.32
CA PRO A 395 12.62 3.54 11.01
C PRO A 395 13.23 3.47 12.41
N ARG A 396 13.31 2.28 13.01
CA ARG A 396 13.90 2.04 14.33
C ARG A 396 15.40 2.34 14.36
N LEU A 397 16.07 2.30 13.22
CA LEU A 397 17.50 2.65 13.11
C LEU A 397 17.75 4.11 13.53
N MET A 398 16.89 5.05 13.14
CA MET A 398 17.03 6.46 13.53
C MET A 398 16.98 6.64 15.06
N TRP A 399 16.10 5.88 15.71
CA TRP A 399 15.91 5.92 17.16
C TRP A 399 16.99 5.18 17.94
N ASP A 400 17.68 4.23 17.32
CA ASP A 400 18.82 3.52 17.90
C ASP A 400 20.07 4.38 17.88
N THR A 401 20.33 5.07 16.76
CA THR A 401 21.51 5.94 16.68
C THR A 401 21.38 7.12 17.65
N ALA A 402 20.19 7.70 17.79
CA ALA A 402 19.95 8.74 18.78
C ALA A 402 20.13 8.28 20.24
N ARG A 403 19.88 7.00 20.55
CA ARG A 403 20.14 6.43 21.88
C ARG A 403 21.62 6.28 22.20
N ARG A 404 22.47 6.20 21.17
CA ARG A 404 23.93 6.11 21.31
C ARG A 404 24.57 7.51 21.39
N SER A 405 23.84 8.56 21.03
CA SER A 405 24.30 9.94 21.15
C SER A 405 24.25 10.39 22.62
N PRO A 406 25.26 11.12 23.13
CA PRO A 406 25.31 11.58 24.53
C PRO A 406 24.28 12.67 24.89
N ARG A 407 23.46 13.14 23.94
CA ARG A 407 22.40 14.12 24.19
C ARG A 407 21.13 13.40 24.67
N PRO A 408 20.51 13.82 25.79
CA PRO A 408 19.27 13.22 26.28
C PRO A 408 18.17 13.31 25.21
N LEU A 409 17.39 12.24 25.07
CA LEU A 409 16.21 12.25 24.23
C LEU A 409 15.25 13.32 24.78
N PRO A 410 14.64 14.16 23.92
CA PRO A 410 13.63 15.12 24.39
C PRO A 410 12.51 14.34 25.10
N PRO A 411 11.98 14.85 26.22
CA PRO A 411 10.90 14.18 26.94
C PRO A 411 9.76 13.93 25.95
N GLY A 412 9.29 12.68 25.89
CA GLY A 412 8.13 12.34 25.08
C GLY A 412 6.96 13.14 25.61
N GLY A 413 6.41 14.05 24.80
CA GLY A 413 5.30 14.91 25.19
C GLY A 413 4.11 14.08 25.66
N GLY A 414 4.01 13.90 26.96
CA GLY A 414 2.89 13.30 27.66
C GLY A 414 1.79 14.34 27.78
N GLU A 415 1.00 14.49 26.72
CA GLU A 415 -0.38 14.92 26.90
C GLU A 415 -1.20 13.65 27.05
N ALA A 416 -1.48 13.31 28.30
CA ALA A 416 -2.75 12.69 28.62
C ALA A 416 -3.82 13.72 28.26
N ALA A 417 -4.43 13.58 27.08
CA ALA A 417 -5.68 14.25 26.79
C ALA A 417 -6.81 13.28 27.18
N PRO A 418 -7.87 13.77 27.85
CA PRO A 418 -8.91 12.97 28.49
C PRO A 418 -9.69 12.07 27.52
#